data_AF-K1URN1-F1
#
_entry.id   AF-K1URN1-F1
#
_cell.length_a   1.000
_cell.length_b   1.000
_cell.length_c   1.000
_cell.angle_alpha   90.00
_cell.angle_beta   90.00
_cell.angle_gamma   90.00
#
_symmetry.space_group_name_H-M   'P 1'
#
loop_
_entity.id
_entity.type
_entity.pdbx_description
1 polymer ?
#
loop_
_entity_poly.entity_id
_entity_poly.type
_entity_poly.pdbx_seq_one_letter_code
_entity_poly.pdbx_strand_id
1 'polypeptide(L)' 'MPETTPHQPQRQFTHLHLHTEYSLLDGACRIDRLFDYIKQLGQTAVAITDHGVMYGCVAFYDAAKAAGIKPIIGCEVYV' A
#
# COMPACT_ATOMS: atom_id res chain seq x y z
N MET A 1 30.87 3.97 -4.68
CA MET A 1 29.75 4.91 -4.51
C MET A 1 28.80 4.67 -5.68
N PRO A 2 27.60 4.12 -5.50
CA PRO A 2 26.69 3.99 -6.63
C PRO A 2 26.21 5.40 -7.03
N GLU A 3 26.25 5.66 -8.33
CA GLU A 3 26.04 6.95 -8.97
C GLU A 3 24.59 7.44 -8.77
N THR A 4 24.42 8.71 -8.40
CA THR A 4 23.12 9.39 -8.36
C THR A 4 22.73 9.80 -9.78
N THR A 5 21.94 8.99 -10.46
CA THR A 5 21.35 9.32 -11.76
C THR A 5 20.46 10.57 -11.65
N PRO A 6 20.52 11.53 -12.59
CA PRO A 6 19.65 12.70 -12.58
C PRO A 6 18.17 12.31 -12.61
N HIS A 7 17.36 13.01 -11.81
CA HIS A 7 15.93 12.82 -11.61
C HIS A 7 15.18 12.94 -12.96
N GLN A 8 14.99 11.82 -13.66
CA GLN A 8 13.92 11.71 -14.65
C GLN A 8 12.59 12.01 -13.92
N PRO A 9 11.55 12.56 -14.59
CA PRO A 9 10.22 12.59 -14.02
C PRO A 9 9.82 11.15 -13.74
N GLN A 10 10.03 10.74 -12.49
CA GLN A 10 9.91 9.37 -12.04
C GLN A 10 8.44 9.05 -12.23
N ARG A 11 8.11 8.16 -13.19
CA ARG A 11 6.73 7.72 -13.40
C ARG A 11 6.21 7.26 -12.05
N GLN A 12 5.29 8.03 -11.47
CA GLN A 12 4.71 7.69 -10.17
C GLN A 12 3.98 6.37 -10.34
N PHE A 13 4.45 5.36 -9.63
CA PHE A 13 3.80 4.07 -9.56
C PHE A 13 2.92 4.05 -8.30
N THR A 14 1.73 3.50 -8.44
CA THR A 14 0.77 3.32 -7.33
C THR A 14 0.29 1.89 -7.38
N HIS A 15 0.44 1.17 -6.28
CA HIS A 15 -0.05 -0.20 -6.18
C HIS A 15 -1.55 -0.17 -5.91
N LEU A 16 -2.35 -0.69 -6.84
CA LEU A 16 -3.83 -0.65 -6.79
C LEU A 16 -4.49 -1.98 -6.43
N HIS A 17 -3.69 -3.05 -6.30
CA HIS A 17 -4.13 -4.39 -5.94
C HIS A 17 -3.18 -4.93 -4.88
N LEU A 18 -3.57 -4.89 -3.61
CA LEU A 18 -2.73 -5.27 -2.48
C LEU A 18 -3.54 -6.10 -1.47
N HIS A 19 -2.95 -7.20 -1.01
CA HIS A 19 -3.49 -8.01 0.08
C HIS A 19 -2.71 -7.76 1.36
N THR A 20 -3.40 -7.29 2.39
CA THR A 20 -2.85 -7.09 3.73
C THR A 20 -2.98 -8.36 4.55
N GLU A 21 -2.44 -8.38 5.76
CA GLU A 21 -2.63 -9.45 6.74
C GLU A 21 -4.10 -9.78 7.08
N TYR A 22 -5.05 -8.93 6.66
CA TYR A 22 -6.49 -9.17 6.79
C TYR A 22 -7.08 -10.02 5.66
N SER A 23 -6.36 -10.25 4.56
CA SER A 23 -6.62 -11.35 3.62
C SER A 23 -6.23 -12.66 4.29
N LEU A 24 -7.14 -13.24 5.06
CA LEU A 24 -6.86 -14.45 5.83
C LEU A 24 -6.35 -15.59 4.93
N LEU A 25 -5.28 -16.25 5.40
CA LEU A 25 -4.61 -17.38 4.74
C LEU A 25 -3.84 -17.06 3.44
N ASP A 26 -3.86 -15.82 2.94
CA ASP A 26 -3.18 -15.44 1.69
C ASP A 26 -2.39 -14.12 1.77
N GLY A 27 -2.74 -13.23 2.70
CA GLY A 27 -2.09 -11.95 2.91
C GLY A 27 -0.94 -12.00 3.89
N ALA A 28 0.26 -11.58 3.45
CA ALA A 28 1.45 -11.47 4.30
C ALA A 28 1.90 -10.02 4.58
N CYS A 29 1.31 -9.02 3.92
CA CYS A 29 1.69 -7.62 4.13
C CYS A 29 1.09 -7.07 5.42
N ARG A 30 1.93 -6.85 6.43
CA ARG A 30 1.53 -6.20 7.67
C ARG A 30 1.42 -4.70 7.51
N ILE A 31 0.34 -4.11 8.02
CA ILE A 31 0.01 -2.69 7.82
C ILE A 31 1.06 -1.78 8.46
N ASP A 32 1.57 -2.17 9.63
CA ASP A 32 2.57 -1.42 10.40
C ASP A 32 3.89 -1.17 9.63
N ARG A 33 4.32 -2.14 8.81
CA ARG A 33 5.56 -2.07 8.02
C ARG A 33 5.34 -1.63 6.58
N LEU A 34 4.12 -1.80 6.06
CA LEU A 34 3.79 -1.48 4.68
C LEU A 34 4.14 -0.03 4.34
N PHE A 35 3.72 0.92 5.17
CA PHE A 35 3.88 2.34 4.83
C PHE A 35 5.33 2.83 4.89
N ASP A 36 6.18 2.23 5.73
CA ASP A 36 7.62 2.51 5.72
C ASP A 36 8.26 2.08 4.40
N TYR A 37 7.85 0.93 3.87
CA TYR A 37 8.32 0.45 2.58
C TYR A 37 7.80 1.29 1.41
N ILE A 38 6.51 1.64 1.41
CA ILE A 38 5.90 2.51 0.39
C ILE A 38 6.59 3.89 0.35
N LYS A 39 6.95 4.45 1.50
CA LYS A 39 7.76 5.68 1.60
C LYS A 39 9.14 5.51 0.97
N GLN A 40 9.85 4.41 1.27
CA GLN A 40 11.18 4.14 0.70
C GLN A 40 11.15 4.03 -0.83
N LEU A 41 10.03 3.53 -1.38
CA LEU A 41 9.81 3.46 -2.83
C LEU A 41 9.43 4.81 -3.46
N GLY A 42 9.27 5.88 -2.68
CA GLY A 42 8.88 7.20 -3.16
C GLY A 42 7.43 7.26 -3.67
N GLN A 43 6.57 6.33 -3.25
CA GLN A 43 5.17 6.30 -3.65
C GLN A 43 4.33 7.22 -2.77
N THR A 44 3.30 7.83 -3.36
CA THR A 44 2.43 8.80 -2.69
C THR A 44 1.03 8.26 -2.40
N ALA A 45 0.68 7.10 -2.96
CA ALA A 45 -0.60 6.44 -2.78
C ALA A 45 -0.44 4.91 -2.82
N VAL A 46 -1.33 4.20 -2.15
CA VAL A 46 -1.42 2.73 -2.16
C VAL A 46 -2.84 2.28 -1.86
N ALA A 47 -3.29 1.22 -2.52
CA ALA A 47 -4.60 0.62 -2.29
C ALA A 47 -4.55 -0.55 -1.30
N ILE A 48 -5.70 -0.80 -0.67
CA ILE A 48 -6.03 -2.05 0.02
C ILE A 48 -7.15 -2.74 -0.76
N THR A 49 -6.98 -4.02 -1.06
CA THR A 49 -7.95 -4.84 -1.80
C THR A 49 -7.93 -6.27 -1.25
N ASP A 50 -8.30 -6.45 0.02
CA ASP A 50 -8.29 -7.78 0.64
C ASP A 50 -9.36 -8.71 0.02
N HIS A 51 -9.17 -10.02 0.18
CA HIS A 51 -10.04 -11.06 -0.41
C HIS A 51 -11.42 -11.10 0.26
N GLY A 52 -12.44 -10.58 -0.42
CA GLY A 52 -13.84 -10.64 -0.01
C GLY A 52 -14.17 -9.91 1.29
N VAL A 53 -13.22 -9.15 1.84
CA VAL A 53 -13.32 -8.53 3.17
C VAL A 53 -12.75 -7.10 3.16
N MET A 54 -13.14 -6.31 4.17
CA MET A 54 -12.68 -4.93 4.39
C MET A 54 -12.26 -4.70 5.86
N TYR A 55 -11.87 -5.76 6.57
CA TYR A 55 -11.56 -5.69 8.00
C TYR A 55 -10.39 -4.75 8.31
N GLY A 56 -9.38 -4.74 7.43
CA GLY A 56 -8.18 -3.92 7.58
C GLY A 56 -8.35 -2.44 7.22
N CYS A 57 -9.48 -2.02 6.65
CA CYS A 57 -9.61 -0.69 6.03
C CYS A 57 -9.38 0.48 7.01
N VAL A 58 -9.89 0.38 8.24
CA VAL A 58 -9.71 1.44 9.26
C VAL A 58 -8.24 1.53 9.69
N ALA A 59 -7.64 0.40 10.06
CA ALA A 59 -6.22 0.34 10.45
C ALA A 59 -5.31 0.81 9.32
N PHE A 60 -5.60 0.43 8.08
CA PHE A 60 -4.89 0.87 6.88
C PHE A 60 -5.01 2.38 6.67
N TYR A 61 -6.23 2.92 6.77
CA TYR A 61 -6.49 4.34 6.59
C TYR A 61 -5.72 5.19 7.62
N ASP A 62 -5.79 4.81 8.89
CA ASP A 62 -5.12 5.54 9.97
C ASP A 62 -3.59 5.50 9.82
N ALA A 63 -3.04 4.33 9.48
CA ALA A 63 -1.61 4.16 9.23
C ALA A 63 -1.16 4.93 7.98
N ALA A 64 -1.93 4.91 6.89
CA ALA A 64 -1.64 5.69 5.68
C ALA A 64 -1.61 7.19 5.96
N LYS A 65 -2.61 7.68 6.72
CA LYS A 65 -2.73 9.08 7.10
C LYS A 65 -1.58 9.52 8.00
N ALA A 66 -1.20 8.71 8.99
CA ALA A 66 -0.02 8.97 9.83
C ALA A 66 1.28 8.97 8.99
N ALA A 67 1.32 8.18 7.93
CA ALA A 67 2.44 8.12 7.01
C ALA A 67 2.45 9.26 5.95
N GLY A 68 1.39 10.05 5.83
CA GLY A 68 1.26 11.07 4.77
C GLY A 68 1.11 10.47 3.37
N ILE A 69 0.68 9.22 3.27
CA ILE A 69 0.41 8.50 2.01
C ILE A 69 -1.10 8.51 1.77
N LYS A 70 -1.55 8.72 0.54
CA LYS A 70 -2.97 8.67 0.18
C LYS A 70 -3.47 7.22 0.18
N PRO A 71 -4.37 6.81 1.10
CA PRO A 71 -4.99 5.49 1.03
C PRO A 71 -6.03 5.43 -0.09
N ILE A 72 -6.09 4.30 -0.79
CA ILE A 72 -7.17 3.95 -1.73
C ILE A 72 -7.90 2.73 -1.17
N ILE A 73 -9.18 2.88 -0.86
CA ILE A 73 -9.97 1.81 -0.26
C ILE A 73 -10.64 0.99 -1.37
N GLY A 74 -10.36 -0.31 -1.41
CA GLY A 74 -10.96 -1.26 -2.34
C GLY A 74 -11.19 -2.62 -1.66
N CYS A 75 -11.69 -3.56 -2.45
CA CYS A 75 -11.98 -4.94 -2.04
C CYS A 75 -11.87 -5.83 -3.27
N GLU A 76 -11.24 -6.99 -3.15
CA GLU A 76 -11.28 -8.02 -4.19
C GLU A 76 -12.54 -8.87 -4.00
N VAL A 77 -13.47 -8.82 -4.94
CA VAL A 77 -14.80 -9.45 -4.81
C VAL A 77 -14.88 -10.72 -5.67
N TYR A 78 -15.45 -11.79 -5.11
CA TYR A 78 -15.77 -13.03 -5.83
C TYR A 78 -17.08 -12.87 -6.62
N VAL A 79 -17.09 -13.24 -7.91
CA VAL A 79 -18.25 -13.16 -8.83
C VAL A 79 -18.61 -14.53 -9.36
#